data_AF-A0A3L7AA01-F1
#
_entry.id   AF-A0A3L7AA01-F1
#
_cell.length_a   1.000
_cell.length_b   1.000
_cell.length_c   1.000
_cell.angle_alpha   90.00
_cell.angle_beta   90.00
_cell.angle_gamma   90.00
#
_symmetry.space_group_name_H-M   'P 1'
#
loop_
_entity.id
_entity.type
_entity.pdbx_description
1 polymer ?
#
loop_
_entity_poly.entity_id
_entity_poly.type
_entity_poly.pdbx_seq_one_letter_code
_entity_poly.pdbx_strand_id
1 'polypeptide(L)'
;MWAHILTSQLDVTAAVFWRCVREGKLPDRGGPSPVLVKKAVPLHLVIALREFGVDENDILERDAVGAAALLAAKYRELHNE
;
A
#
# COMPACT_ATOMS: atom_id res chain seq x y z
N MET A 1 14.14 6.55 41.50
CA MET A 1 12.91 6.15 40.79
C MET A 1 13.02 6.41 39.29
N TRP A 2 13.05 7.66 38.82
CA TRP A 2 13.13 8.01 37.39
C TRP A 2 14.34 7.45 36.63
N ALA A 3 15.53 7.45 37.23
CA ALA A 3 16.72 6.86 36.60
C ALA A 3 16.55 5.35 36.30
N HIS A 4 15.89 4.60 37.20
CA HIS A 4 15.67 3.17 37.01
C HIS A 4 14.65 2.91 35.89
N ILE A 5 13.57 3.69 35.84
CA ILE A 5 12.53 3.60 34.80
C ILE A 5 13.11 3.88 33.41
N LEU A 6 13.93 4.93 33.28
CA LEU A 6 14.53 5.28 31.99
C LEU A 6 15.57 4.27 31.50
N THR A 7 16.22 3.53 32.42
CA THR A 7 17.23 2.54 32.06
C THR A 7 16.61 1.20 31.68
N SER A 8 15.49 0.81 32.28
CA SER A 8 14.84 -0.49 32.05
C SER A 8 13.81 -0.52 30.92
N GLN A 9 13.32 0.65 30.48
CA GLN A 9 12.27 0.74 29.45
C GLN A 9 12.79 0.94 28.03
N LEU A 10 14.10 1.08 27.84
CA LEU A 10 14.69 1.25 26.53
C LEU A 10 15.13 -0.12 26.01
N ASP A 11 14.28 -0.75 25.21
CA ASP A 11 14.62 -1.95 24.44
C ASP A 11 15.57 -1.59 23.27
N VAL A 12 16.78 -1.12 23.61
CA VAL A 12 17.85 -0.76 22.69
C VAL A 12 19.19 -1.13 23.31
N THR A 13 20.15 -1.58 22.50
CA THR A 13 21.51 -1.85 22.99
C THR A 13 22.26 -0.55 23.29
N ALA A 14 23.30 -0.61 24.12
CA ALA A 14 24.13 0.56 24.42
C ALA A 14 24.73 1.21 23.15
N ALA A 15 25.09 0.40 22.15
CA ALA A 15 25.60 0.90 20.87
C ALA A 15 24.54 1.72 20.12
N VAL A 16 23.29 1.24 20.09
CA VAL A 16 22.16 1.93 19.46
C VAL A 16 21.82 3.23 20.21
N PHE A 17 21.81 3.19 21.54
CA PHE A 17 21.60 4.37 22.38
C PHE A 17 22.63 5.47 22.08
N TRP A 18 23.93 5.13 22.14
CA TRP A 18 24.98 6.13 21.93
C TRP A 18 25.05 6.64 20.50
N ARG A 19 24.69 5.83 19.50
CA ARG A 19 24.53 6.27 18.12
C ARG A 19 23.39 7.27 17.98
N CYS A 20 22.26 7.04 18.65
CA CYS A 20 21.15 7.98 18.70
C CYS A 20 21.56 9.31 19.35
N VAL A 21 22.24 9.26 20.48
CA VAL A 21 22.68 10.46 21.22
C VAL A 21 23.74 11.26 20.45
N ARG A 22 24.72 10.59 19.83
CA ARG A 22 25.85 11.28 19.17
C ARG A 22 25.58 11.65 17.72
N GLU A 23 24.83 10.84 17.00
CA GLU A 23 24.64 10.98 15.54
C GLU A 23 23.22 11.41 15.17
N GLY A 24 22.31 11.54 16.14
CA GLY A 24 20.90 11.86 15.89
C GLY A 24 20.12 10.76 15.17
N LYS A 25 20.69 9.56 15.01
CA LYS A 25 20.02 8.42 14.35
C LYS A 25 19.10 7.69 15.32
N LEU A 26 17.80 7.84 15.11
CA LEU A 26 16.80 7.16 15.92
C LEU A 26 16.95 5.62 15.85
N PRO A 27 16.75 4.90 16.97
CA PRO A 27 16.63 3.45 16.94
C PRO A 27 15.45 3.02 16.08
N ASP A 28 15.58 1.86 15.43
CA ASP A 28 14.42 1.20 14.85
C ASP A 28 13.42 0.87 15.97
N ARG A 29 12.17 1.30 15.81
CA ARG A 29 11.07 1.08 16.75
C ARG A 29 10.03 0.13 16.20
N GLY A 30 10.32 -0.50 15.06
CA GLY A 30 9.33 -1.19 14.26
C GLY A 30 8.44 -0.19 13.51
N GLY A 31 7.78 -0.71 12.49
CA GLY A 31 6.82 -0.02 11.66
C GLY A 31 6.23 -1.03 10.69
N PRO A 32 5.04 -0.79 10.13
CA PRO A 32 4.55 -1.67 9.07
C PRO A 32 5.58 -1.68 7.95
N SER A 33 6.02 -2.87 7.55
CA SER A 33 6.80 -3.00 6.33
C SER A 33 5.98 -2.37 5.21
N PRO A 34 6.56 -1.48 4.38
CA PRO A 34 5.84 -0.92 3.26
C PRO A 34 5.39 -2.07 2.37
N VAL A 35 4.09 -2.38 2.43
CA VAL A 35 3.48 -3.35 1.52
C VAL A 35 3.40 -2.64 0.18
N LEU A 36 3.96 -3.23 -0.85
CA LEU A 36 3.67 -2.83 -2.23
C LEU A 36 2.18 -3.06 -2.44
N VAL A 37 1.39 -2.01 -2.23
CA VAL A 37 -0.04 -2.05 -2.50
C VAL A 37 -0.17 -2.25 -4.00
N LYS A 38 -0.67 -3.41 -4.41
CA LYS A 38 -1.04 -3.68 -5.81
C LYS A 38 -1.91 -2.50 -6.25
N LYS A 39 -1.55 -1.83 -7.35
CA LYS A 39 -2.26 -0.63 -7.81
C LYS A 39 -3.75 -0.94 -7.92
N ALA A 40 -4.56 -0.41 -7.00
CA ALA A 40 -5.96 -0.75 -6.91
C ALA A 40 -6.73 -0.20 -8.12
N VAL A 41 -7.76 -0.93 -8.54
CA VAL A 41 -8.70 -0.45 -9.56
C VAL A 41 -9.69 0.53 -8.93
N PRO A 42 -9.86 1.75 -9.47
CA PRO A 42 -10.90 2.67 -9.04
C PRO A 42 -12.30 2.06 -9.08
N LEU A 43 -13.10 2.28 -8.02
CA LEU A 43 -14.42 1.69 -7.86
C LEU A 43 -15.36 1.91 -9.07
N HIS A 44 -15.35 3.10 -9.66
CA HIS A 44 -16.20 3.41 -10.81
C HIS A 44 -15.89 2.53 -12.04
N LEU A 45 -14.63 2.10 -12.22
CA LEU A 45 -14.27 1.18 -13.30
C LEU A 45 -14.76 -0.23 -13.01
N VAL A 46 -14.71 -0.66 -11.75
CA VAL A 46 -15.24 -1.98 -11.34
C VAL A 46 -16.74 -2.06 -11.62
N ILE A 47 -17.50 -1.04 -11.23
CA ILE A 47 -18.95 -0.99 -11.47
C ILE A 47 -19.25 -1.05 -12.97
N ALA A 48 -18.64 -0.18 -13.77
CA ALA A 48 -18.88 -0.14 -15.22
C ALA A 48 -18.48 -1.45 -15.93
N LEU A 49 -17.35 -2.05 -15.58
CA LEU A 49 -16.92 -3.32 -16.18
C LEU A 49 -17.83 -4.49 -15.80
N ARG A 50 -18.37 -4.50 -14.58
CA ARG A 50 -19.38 -5.48 -14.16
C ARG A 50 -20.68 -5.33 -14.92
N GLU A 51 -21.10 -4.12 -15.26
CA GLU A 51 -22.28 -3.88 -16.12
C GLU A 51 -22.08 -4.46 -17.53
N PHE A 52 -20.84 -4.48 -18.04
CA PHE A 52 -20.47 -5.16 -19.28
C PHE A 52 -20.23 -6.68 -19.12
N GLY A 53 -20.50 -7.26 -17.94
CA GLY A 53 -20.38 -8.70 -17.69
C GLY A 53 -18.95 -9.21 -17.54
N VAL A 54 -17.97 -8.34 -17.27
CA VAL A 54 -16.58 -8.76 -17.00
C VAL A 54 -16.48 -9.37 -15.60
N ASP A 55 -15.75 -10.48 -15.47
CA ASP A 55 -15.53 -11.17 -14.18
C ASP A 55 -14.77 -10.29 -13.17
N GLU A 56 -15.15 -10.38 -11.90
CA GLU A 56 -14.56 -9.56 -10.84
C GLU A 56 -13.08 -9.88 -10.61
N ASN A 57 -12.65 -11.14 -10.74
CA ASN A 57 -11.25 -11.50 -10.58
C ASN A 57 -10.40 -10.89 -11.70
N ASP A 58 -10.88 -10.93 -12.94
CA ASP A 58 -10.21 -10.33 -14.10
C ASP A 58 -10.08 -8.81 -13.97
N ILE A 59 -11.03 -8.15 -13.31
CA ILE A 59 -10.96 -6.73 -13.00
C ILE A 59 -9.90 -6.48 -11.92
N LEU A 60 -9.94 -7.22 -10.81
CA LEU A 60 -9.05 -7.01 -9.66
C LEU A 60 -7.58 -7.43 -9.91
N GLU A 61 -7.31 -8.20 -10.95
CA GLU A 61 -5.96 -8.47 -11.41
C GLU A 61 -5.31 -7.30 -12.16
N ARG A 62 -6.11 -6.34 -12.63
CA ARG A 62 -5.64 -5.17 -13.39
C ARG A 62 -5.24 -4.02 -12.47
N ASP A 63 -4.46 -3.10 -13.03
CA ASP A 63 -4.30 -1.76 -12.46
C ASP A 63 -5.31 -0.78 -13.08
N ALA A 64 -5.34 0.45 -12.57
CA ALA A 64 -6.24 1.50 -13.06
C ALA A 64 -6.13 1.73 -14.59
N VAL A 65 -4.92 1.65 -15.16
CA VAL A 65 -4.68 1.86 -16.59
C VAL A 65 -5.27 0.70 -17.40
N GLY A 66 -5.00 -0.53 -16.97
CA GLY A 66 -5.51 -1.74 -17.61
C GLY A 66 -7.03 -1.87 -17.54
N ALA A 67 -7.66 -1.44 -16.44
CA ALA A 67 -9.12 -1.40 -16.31
C ALA A 67 -9.75 -0.32 -17.20
N ALA A 68 -9.17 0.88 -17.26
CA ALA A 68 -9.67 1.96 -18.12
C ALA A 68 -9.57 1.59 -19.62
N ALA A 69 -8.48 0.96 -20.03
CA ALA A 69 -8.31 0.49 -21.41
C ALA A 69 -9.35 -0.57 -21.81
N LEU A 70 -9.67 -1.50 -20.90
CA LEU A 70 -10.71 -2.51 -21.12
C LEU A 70 -12.08 -1.87 -21.26
N LEU A 71 -12.43 -0.93 -20.38
CA LEU A 71 -13.70 -0.22 -20.44
C LEU A 71 -13.85 0.57 -21.76
N ALA A 72 -12.78 1.23 -22.21
CA ALA A 72 -12.77 1.91 -23.50
C ALA A 72 -12.96 0.94 -24.69
N ALA A 73 -12.47 -0.30 -24.59
CA ALA A 73 -12.73 -1.33 -25.60
C ALA A 73 -14.20 -1.76 -25.62
N LYS A 74 -14.82 -1.96 -24.45
CA LYS A 74 -16.24 -2.28 -24.33
C LYS A 74 -17.17 -1.22 -24.92
N TYR A 75 -16.87 0.06 -24.69
CA TYR A 75 -17.63 1.13 -25.34
C TYR A 75 -17.45 1.15 -26.86
N ARG A 76 -16.26 0.85 -27.39
CA ARG A 76 -16.07 0.75 -28.86
C ARG A 76 -16.85 -0.41 -29.47
N GLU A 77 -16.90 -1.56 -28.80
CA GLU A 77 -17.72 -2.70 -29.23
C GLU A 77 -19.20 -2.29 -29.33
N LEU A 78 -19.73 -1.65 -28.28
CA LEU A 78 -21.11 -1.17 -28.23
C LEU A 78 -21.46 -0.14 -29.33
N HIS A 79 -20.52 0.73 -29.70
CA HIS A 79 -20.77 1.78 -30.70
C HIS A 79 -20.55 1.33 -32.15
N ASN A 80 -20.00 0.14 -32.36
CA ASN A 80 -19.79 -0.45 -33.69
C ASN A 80 -20.89 -1.48 -34.06
N GLU A 81 -21.83 -1.74 -33.16
CA GLU A 81 -23.08 -2.50 -33.37
C GLU A 81 -24.25 -1.56 -33.67
#